data_AF-A0A1B1LTI4-F1
#
_entry.id   AF-A0A1B1LTI4-F1
#
_cell.length_a   1.000
_cell.length_b   1.000
_cell.length_c   1.000
_cell.angle_alpha   90.00
_cell.angle_beta   90.00
_cell.angle_gamma   90.00
#
_symmetry.space_group_name_H-M   'P 1'
#
loop_
_entity.id
_entity.type
_entity.pdbx_description
1 polymer ?
#
loop_
_entity_poly.entity_id
_entity_poly.type
_entity_poly.pdbx_seq_one_letter_code
_entity_poly.pdbx_strand_id
1 'polypeptide(L)' 'EVIGGDMRTFYTLIMTDADAPSPSEPTEREYLHWIVTDIPGTTSNSFGREIVSYEIPRPVIGIHRYVFALFQQ' A
#
# COMPACT_ATOMS: atom_id res chain seq x y z
N GLU A 1 9.04 6.09 -4.32
CA GLU A 1 10.03 6.83 -3.51
C GLU A 1 9.27 7.89 -2.72
N VAL A 2 9.67 8.15 -1.48
CA VAL A 2 9.10 9.23 -0.66
C VAL A 2 9.87 10.51 -1.00
N ILE A 3 9.24 11.40 -1.76
CA ILE A 3 9.85 12.68 -2.16
C ILE A 3 9.37 13.76 -1.18
N GLY A 4 10.28 14.30 -0.38
CA GLY A 4 10.00 15.28 0.67
C GLY A 4 10.24 14.75 2.09
N GLY A 5 10.33 15.66 3.06
CA GLY A 5 10.72 15.37 4.45
C GLY A 5 12.24 15.32 4.69
N ASP A 6 12.63 14.93 5.90
CA ASP A 6 14.03 14.65 6.27
C ASP A 6 14.20 13.17 6.65
N MET A 7 15.44 12.73 6.87
CA MET A 7 15.74 11.35 7.29
C MET A 7 15.28 11.02 8.73
N ARG A 8 14.67 11.98 9.45
CA ARG A 8 14.12 11.79 10.81
C ARG A 8 12.62 11.55 10.80
N THR A 9 11.98 11.85 9.68
CA THR A 9 10.56 11.61 9.44
C THR A 9 10.40 10.21 8.85
N PHE A 10 9.48 9.42 9.41
CA PHE A 10 9.20 8.06 8.94
C PHE A 10 7.82 7.98 8.30
N TYR A 11 7.66 7.06 7.35
CA TYR A 11 6.43 6.87 6.62
C TYR A 11 6.01 5.41 6.60
N THR A 12 4.69 5.20 6.56
CA THR A 12 4.07 3.90 6.31
C THR A 12 3.39 3.92 4.94
N LEU A 13 3.74 2.96 4.09
CA LEU A 13 3.10 2.69 2.81
C LEU A 13 2.11 1.54 2.96
N ILE A 14 0.88 1.74 2.51
CA ILE A 14 -0.17 0.73 2.47
C ILE A 14 -0.69 0.62 1.04
N MET A 15 -0.87 -0.61 0.55
CA MET A 15 -1.56 -0.90 -0.70
C MET A 15 -2.84 -1.69 -0.41
N THR A 16 -3.99 -1.17 -0.85
CA THR A 16 -5.28 -1.86 -0.72
C THR A 16 -6.04 -1.95 -2.05
N ASP A 17 -6.92 -2.95 -2.17
CA ASP A 17 -7.90 -3.08 -3.25
C ASP A 17 -9.29 -2.74 -2.70
N ALA A 18 -9.88 -1.68 -3.25
CA ALA A 18 -11.17 -1.17 -2.83
C ALA A 18 -12.36 -1.92 -3.46
N ASP A 19 -12.08 -2.84 -4.40
CA ASP A 19 -13.06 -3.43 -5.30
C ASP A 19 -13.05 -4.97 -5.21
N ALA A 20 -12.42 -5.57 -4.21
CA ALA A 20 -12.39 -7.03 -4.03
C ALA A 20 -13.74 -7.61 -3.53
N PRO A 21 -14.21 -8.77 -4.05
CA PRO A 21 -13.67 -9.51 -5.19
C PRO A 21 -14.12 -8.97 -6.57
N SER A 22 -15.11 -8.06 -6.60
CA SER A 22 -15.53 -7.35 -7.80
C SER A 22 -15.99 -5.92 -7.50
N PRO A 23 -15.81 -4.96 -8.42
CA PRO A 23 -16.20 -3.56 -8.18
C PRO A 23 -17.71 -3.35 -8.01
N SER A 24 -18.53 -4.26 -8.56
CA SER A 24 -19.99 -4.24 -8.42
C SER A 24 -20.48 -4.83 -7.10
N GLU A 25 -19.74 -5.77 -6.52
CA GLU A 25 -20.07 -6.43 -5.26
C GLU A 25 -18.78 -6.57 -4.42
N PRO A 26 -18.30 -5.46 -3.81
CA PRO A 26 -16.99 -5.41 -3.16
C PRO A 26 -17.08 -5.88 -1.69
N THR A 27 -17.46 -7.14 -1.47
CA THR A 27 -17.67 -7.72 -0.14
C THR A 27 -16.40 -7.91 0.68
N GLU A 28 -15.23 -7.94 0.05
CA GLU A 28 -13.91 -8.09 0.69
C GLU A 28 -13.15 -6.75 0.78
N ARG A 29 -13.83 -5.63 0.53
CA ARG A 29 -13.25 -4.29 0.66
C ARG A 29 -12.95 -3.95 2.13
N GLU A 30 -11.80 -3.40 2.49
CA GLU A 30 -10.58 -3.21 1.70
C GLU A 30 -9.67 -4.44 1.79
N TYR A 31 -9.25 -4.97 0.65
CA TYR A 31 -8.34 -6.12 0.63
C TYR A 31 -6.89 -5.61 0.71
N LEU A 32 -6.14 -6.07 1.70
CA LEU A 32 -4.79 -5.61 1.97
C LEU A 32 -3.76 -6.35 1.12
N HIS A 33 -3.04 -5.62 0.27
CA HIS A 33 -2.00 -6.18 -0.61
C HIS A 33 -0.58 -6.02 -0.08
N TRP A 34 -0.28 -4.93 0.62
CA TRP A 34 1.11 -4.63 1.02
C TRP A 34 1.16 -3.62 2.17
N ILE A 35 2.06 -3.85 3.14
CA ILE A 35 2.39 -2.86 4.18
C ILE A 35 3.90 -2.81 4.37
N VAL A 36 4.46 -1.60 4.24
CA VAL A 36 5.83 -1.28 4.61
C VAL A 36 5.82 -0.11 5.58
N THR A 37 6.34 -0.31 6.80
CA THR A 37 6.45 0.72 7.84
C THR A 37 7.86 1.29 7.90
N ASP A 38 8.05 2.34 8.70
CA ASP A 38 9.35 2.88 9.08
C ASP A 38 10.24 3.23 7.88
N ILE A 39 9.64 3.66 6.77
CA ILE A 39 10.36 4.14 5.59
C ILE A 39 10.94 5.51 5.93
N PRO A 40 12.27 5.69 5.96
CA PRO A 40 12.85 7.01 6.19
C PRO A 40 12.47 7.97 5.06
N GLY A 41 12.14 9.21 5.38
CA GLY A 41 11.87 10.26 4.39
C GLY A 41 13.02 10.41 3.41
N THR A 42 12.73 10.86 2.19
CA THR A 42 13.69 10.96 1.07
C THR A 42 14.21 9.62 0.52
N THR A 43 13.74 8.48 1.06
CA THR A 43 14.17 7.14 0.62
C THR A 43 13.03 6.35 -0.06
N SER A 44 13.24 5.05 -0.26
CA SER A 44 12.29 4.14 -0.91
C SER A 44 11.79 3.07 0.06
N ASN A 45 10.71 2.36 -0.31
CA ASN A 45 10.17 1.24 0.47
C ASN A 45 11.22 0.16 0.81
N SER A 46 12.30 0.02 0.03
CA SER A 46 13.38 -0.93 0.29
C SER A 46 14.15 -0.66 1.59
N PHE A 47 14.03 0.54 2.16
CA PHE A 47 14.67 0.94 3.42
C PHE A 47 13.71 0.85 4.61
N GLY A 48 12.43 0.61 4.37
CA GLY A 48 11.45 0.38 5.42
C GLY A 48 11.42 -1.07 5.88
N ARG A 49 10.51 -1.35 6.80
CA ARG A 49 10.22 -2.68 7.31
C ARG A 49 8.94 -3.21 6.66
N GLU A 50 9.08 -4.27 5.87
CA GLU A 50 7.92 -4.99 5.34
C GLU A 50 7.23 -5.79 6.46
N ILE A 51 5.96 -5.46 6.75
CA ILE A 51 5.14 -6.14 7.76
C ILE A 51 4.13 -7.09 7.11
N VAL A 52 3.64 -6.71 5.93
CA VAL A 52 2.81 -7.57 5.07
C VAL A 52 3.49 -7.58 3.72
N SER A 53 3.89 -8.76 3.25
CA SER A 53 4.58 -8.90 1.96
C SER A 53 3.69 -8.57 0.79
N TYR A 54 4.30 -8.05 -0.27
CA TYR A 54 3.57 -7.65 -1.48
C TYR A 54 2.86 -8.85 -2.12
N GLU A 55 1.52 -8.82 -2.11
CA GLU A 55 0.69 -9.75 -2.85
C GLU A 55 0.34 -9.17 -4.23
N ILE A 56 0.73 -9.88 -5.29
CA ILE A 56 0.50 -9.47 -6.67
C ILE A 56 -1.01 -9.37 -6.95
N PRO A 57 -1.53 -8.22 -7.44
CA PRO A 57 -2.90 -8.08 -7.91
C PRO A 57 -3.32 -9.16 -8.91
N ARG A 58 -4.40 -9.88 -8.59
CA ARG A 58 -5.01 -10.91 -9.45
C ARG A 58 -6.53 -10.75 -9.48
N PRO A 59 -7.05 -9.65 -10.04
CA PRO A 59 -8.49 -9.44 -10.11
C PRO A 59 -9.14 -10.51 -10.97
N VAL A 60 -10.24 -11.10 -10.49
CA VAL A 60 -10.98 -12.14 -11.19
C VAL A 60 -12.12 -11.55 -12.03
N ILE A 61 -12.77 -10.49 -11.55
CA ILE A 61 -13.97 -9.92 -12.16
C ILE A 61 -13.91 -8.39 -12.19
N GLY A 62 -13.95 -7.82 -13.40
CA GLY A 62 -14.01 -6.36 -13.58
C GLY A 62 -12.65 -5.66 -13.45
N ILE A 63 -12.69 -4.34 -13.31
CA ILE A 63 -11.50 -3.48 -13.18
C ILE A 63 -11.43 -3.00 -11.73
N HIS A 64 -10.30 -3.28 -11.07
CA HIS A 64 -10.08 -2.97 -9.66
C HIS A 64 -9.19 -1.74 -9.48
N ARG A 65 -9.45 -0.99 -8.41
CA ARG A 65 -8.64 0.14 -7.97
C ARG A 65 -7.69 -0.32 -6.86
N TYR A 66 -6.40 -0.31 -7.18
CA TYR A 66 -5.32 -0.51 -6.23
C TYR A 66 -4.83 0.84 -5.73
N VAL A 67 -5.06 1.12 -4.45
CA VAL A 67 -4.75 2.39 -3.82
C VAL A 67 -3.45 2.25 -3.05
N PHE A 68 -2.46 3.10 -3.37
CA PHE A 68 -1.28 3.30 -2.54
C PHE A 68 -1.51 4.53 -1.66
N ALA A 69 -1.50 4.33 -0.35
CA ALA A 69 -1.59 5.39 0.64
C ALA A 69 -0.28 5.50 1.42
N LEU A 70 0.23 6.72 1.57
CA LEU A 70 1.45 7.02 2.32
C LEU A 70 1.09 7.90 3.51
N PHE A 71 1.41 7.42 4.72
CA PHE A 71 1.14 8.13 5.96
C PHE A 71 2.47 8.52 6.61
N GLN A 72 2.57 9.76 7.09
CA GLN A 72 3.66 10.17 7.97
C GLN A 72 3.40 9.60 9.38
N GLN A 73 4.42 9.01 9.99
CA GLN A 73 4.38 8.48 11.36
C GLN A 73 4.63 9.56 12.41
#